data_AF-A0A931V0D2-F1
#
_entry.id   AF-A0A931V0D2-F1
#
_cell.length_a   1.000
_cell.length_b   1.000
_cell.length_c   1.000
_cell.angle_alpha   90.00
_cell.angle_beta   90.00
_cell.angle_gamma   90.00
#
_symmetry.space_group_name_H-M   'P 1'
#
loop_
_entity.id
_entity.type
_entity.pdbx_description
1 polymer ?
#
loop_
_entity_poly.entity_id
_entity_poly.type
_entity_poly.pdbx_seq_one_letter_code
_entity_poly.pdbx_strand_id
1 'polypeptide(L)'
;MAREGRSLVLYVHPWGHLNDLVIPAGAIACMNAIPAPKRGRYAFEVTDDELREAAVVCIDVHWALALTGFERLVRHVRAVAADVPIVVGGIAAAHLAEELLEAYEIDYVFRGDAETSFAALIAALREGRAPGELPNVHAKGAPPPPRRRMTDAELDATDSVTIDWFPTLARVTDLDAVAFPPGRTVIVARGCPLRCPTCYGSHASTYGGGYLWRSPERTAALVHLAERAGSRNLRLIVGKPSPRRISEMIGAIAAAGPYRFGSAIGIYLCRAPSDDELDALERAFDSPVTISVVPPEEHVPALSPARLEEERAAWRRVAARVSQSRNLRLDVWATAGRDTAALREDLGSPGSERVSVSSGAVWSMTRPADGAATSLATVRAAVADVWTFYAARLLAPALAHLLAPFRFLDEVDDRLDDLPPPSAPALLPFHETIQRSWRAHRLPTLPGLSFDAVPVAFEGGRMRREGEGARFQGDLSIVEAARVVAAATPLEVCLDHRGVALEAWLAPLPTGTDAIAIVPRGAAPTSQAWVDAVGARGIVVLRPPATSERVRLRVDLRVQDARVFLIDENDEPRRRGVADLAYFRAAPAQAQAVPSRGDA
;
A
#
# COMPACT_ATOMS: atom_id res chain seq x y z
N MET A 1 -25.15 -29.81 9.33
CA MET A 1 -25.41 -30.03 7.89
C MET A 1 -24.06 -29.99 7.19
N ALA A 2 -23.70 -31.05 6.48
CA ALA A 2 -22.38 -31.18 5.84
C ALA A 2 -22.18 -30.06 4.81
N ARG A 3 -20.93 -29.56 4.70
CA ARG A 3 -20.46 -28.56 3.71
C ARG A 3 -20.42 -29.14 2.30
N GLU A 4 -21.47 -29.83 1.87
CA GLU A 4 -21.56 -30.43 0.54
C GLU A 4 -21.58 -29.29 -0.51
N GLY A 5 -20.55 -29.24 -1.35
CA GLY A 5 -20.44 -28.30 -2.47
C GLY A 5 -19.44 -27.16 -2.30
N ARG A 6 -18.98 -26.84 -1.07
CA ARG A 6 -17.96 -25.80 -0.86
C ARG A 6 -16.55 -26.39 -1.03
N SER A 7 -15.85 -26.01 -2.09
CA SER A 7 -14.49 -26.52 -2.37
C SER A 7 -13.40 -25.45 -2.45
N LEU A 8 -13.79 -24.19 -2.60
CA LEU A 8 -12.88 -23.09 -2.91
C LEU A 8 -12.22 -22.52 -1.65
N VAL A 9 -10.90 -22.32 -1.69
CA VAL A 9 -10.19 -21.48 -0.72
C VAL A 9 -10.08 -20.08 -1.30
N LEU A 10 -10.78 -19.13 -0.69
CA LEU A 10 -10.88 -17.77 -1.20
C LEU A 10 -9.99 -16.84 -0.39
N TYR A 11 -8.96 -16.29 -1.02
CA TYR A 11 -8.15 -15.22 -0.46
C TYR A 11 -8.75 -13.87 -0.86
N VAL A 12 -8.99 -12.99 0.12
CA VAL A 12 -9.52 -11.64 -0.09
C VAL A 12 -8.58 -10.62 0.55
N HIS A 13 -7.99 -9.75 -0.27
CA HIS A 13 -7.15 -8.64 0.20
C HIS A 13 -8.03 -7.42 0.56
N PRO A 14 -8.06 -6.97 1.83
CA PRO A 14 -8.84 -5.80 2.24
C PRO A 14 -8.26 -4.50 1.68
N TRP A 15 -9.10 -3.46 1.57
CA TRP A 15 -8.64 -2.12 1.21
C TRP A 15 -8.02 -1.39 2.41
N GLY A 16 -7.28 -0.31 2.13
CA GLY A 16 -6.68 0.58 3.13
C GLY A 16 -5.15 0.47 3.18
N HIS A 17 -4.49 -0.10 2.18
CA HIS A 17 -3.03 -0.11 2.09
C HIS A 17 -2.53 1.16 1.39
N LEU A 18 -1.29 1.61 1.63
CA LEU A 18 -0.65 2.67 0.80
C LEU A 18 -0.69 2.40 -0.72
N ASN A 19 -0.85 1.13 -1.11
CA ASN A 19 -1.23 0.71 -2.43
C ASN A 19 -2.08 -0.56 -2.29
N ASP A 20 -3.40 -0.43 -2.45
CA ASP A 20 -4.36 -1.56 -2.37
C ASP A 20 -4.09 -2.70 -3.35
N LEU A 21 -3.20 -2.52 -4.34
CA LEU A 21 -2.85 -3.57 -5.30
C LEU A 21 -1.66 -4.43 -4.85
N VAL A 22 -0.99 -4.07 -3.74
CA VAL A 22 0.16 -4.81 -3.21
C VAL A 22 -0.29 -5.80 -2.15
N ILE A 23 -0.07 -7.09 -2.41
CA ILE A 23 -0.35 -8.15 -1.45
C ILE A 23 0.93 -8.73 -0.82
N PRO A 24 0.85 -9.37 0.35
CA PRO A 24 2.03 -9.87 1.05
C PRO A 24 2.62 -11.13 0.41
N ALA A 25 3.95 -11.17 0.28
CA ALA A 25 4.68 -12.34 -0.22
C ALA A 25 4.41 -13.62 0.58
N GLY A 26 4.19 -13.49 1.89
CA GLY A 26 3.83 -14.62 2.76
C GLY A 26 2.43 -15.16 2.50
N ALA A 27 1.47 -14.30 2.13
CA ALA A 27 0.13 -14.74 1.73
C ALA A 27 0.21 -15.54 0.42
N ILE A 28 1.04 -15.09 -0.54
CA ILE A 28 1.33 -15.84 -1.77
C ILE A 28 1.92 -17.21 -1.45
N ALA A 29 2.94 -17.27 -0.59
CA ALA A 29 3.57 -18.52 -0.19
C ALA A 29 2.59 -19.48 0.51
N CYS A 30 1.73 -18.98 1.39
CA CYS A 30 0.70 -19.78 2.07
C CYS A 30 -0.32 -20.33 1.06
N MET A 31 -0.83 -19.48 0.17
CA MET A 31 -1.76 -19.91 -0.88
C MET A 31 -1.11 -20.89 -1.84
N ASN A 32 0.18 -20.78 -2.14
CA ASN A 32 0.89 -21.76 -2.98
C ASN A 32 1.15 -23.09 -2.28
N ALA A 33 1.20 -23.12 -0.94
CA ALA A 33 1.41 -24.35 -0.16
C ALA A 33 0.19 -25.30 -0.15
N ILE A 34 -1.01 -24.83 -0.53
CA ILE A 34 -2.23 -25.65 -0.54
C ILE A 34 -2.47 -26.31 -1.92
N PRO A 35 -2.67 -27.65 -1.99
CA PRO A 35 -3.04 -28.34 -3.22
C PRO A 35 -4.57 -28.38 -3.39
N ALA A 36 -5.23 -27.23 -3.29
CA ALA A 36 -6.69 -27.11 -3.36
C ALA A 36 -7.12 -26.05 -4.38
N PRO A 37 -8.35 -26.13 -4.93
CA PRO A 37 -8.93 -25.04 -5.71
C PRO A 37 -8.90 -23.75 -4.90
N LYS A 38 -8.26 -22.73 -5.45
CA LYS A 38 -7.98 -21.47 -4.75
C LYS A 38 -8.14 -20.29 -5.68
N ARG A 39 -8.50 -19.15 -5.10
CA ARG A 39 -8.75 -17.92 -5.85
C ARG A 39 -8.45 -16.69 -5.00
N GLY A 40 -7.82 -15.70 -5.61
CA GLY A 40 -7.55 -14.39 -5.03
C GLY A 40 -8.51 -13.34 -5.57
N ARG A 41 -8.95 -12.44 -4.68
CA ARG A 41 -9.74 -11.25 -4.97
C ARG A 41 -9.23 -10.07 -4.18
N TYR A 42 -9.26 -8.88 -4.75
CA TYR A 42 -9.33 -7.68 -3.94
C TYR A 42 -10.74 -7.55 -3.36
N ALA A 43 -10.90 -6.92 -2.20
CA ALA A 43 -12.20 -6.83 -1.54
C ALA A 43 -13.28 -6.10 -2.38
N PHE A 44 -12.89 -5.22 -3.31
CA PHE A 44 -13.83 -4.59 -4.24
C PHE A 44 -14.28 -5.51 -5.40
N GLU A 45 -13.70 -6.70 -5.56
CA GLU A 45 -14.01 -7.66 -6.62
C GLU A 45 -14.77 -8.88 -6.12
N VAL A 46 -14.71 -9.16 -4.82
CA VAL A 46 -15.32 -10.35 -4.24
C VAL A 46 -16.84 -10.26 -4.38
N THR A 47 -17.45 -11.38 -4.77
CA THR A 47 -18.91 -11.50 -4.91
C THR A 47 -19.49 -12.31 -3.77
N ASP A 48 -20.77 -12.09 -3.46
CA ASP A 48 -21.46 -12.85 -2.43
C ASP A 48 -21.54 -14.35 -2.78
N ASP A 49 -21.63 -14.70 -4.06
CA ASP A 49 -21.64 -16.10 -4.50
C ASP A 49 -20.29 -16.77 -4.24
N GLU A 50 -19.18 -16.09 -4.53
CA GLU A 50 -17.84 -16.60 -4.20
C GLU A 50 -17.69 -16.79 -2.67
N LEU A 51 -18.29 -15.92 -1.84
CA LEU A 51 -18.29 -16.09 -0.39
C LEU A 51 -19.15 -17.28 0.06
N ARG A 52 -20.31 -17.51 -0.55
CA ARG A 52 -21.19 -18.65 -0.24
C ARG A 52 -20.56 -19.99 -0.66
N GLU A 53 -19.79 -20.00 -1.74
CA GLU A 53 -19.07 -21.17 -2.27
C GLU A 53 -17.75 -21.47 -1.53
N ALA A 54 -17.21 -20.48 -0.80
CA ALA A 54 -15.94 -20.63 -0.10
C ALA A 54 -16.01 -21.69 1.01
N ALA A 55 -15.08 -22.64 0.98
CA ALA A 55 -14.86 -23.58 2.08
C ALA A 55 -14.09 -22.92 3.24
N VAL A 56 -13.23 -21.95 2.92
CA VAL A 56 -12.47 -21.12 3.85
C VAL A 56 -12.24 -19.75 3.20
N VAL A 57 -12.37 -18.68 3.98
CA VAL A 57 -12.00 -17.32 3.58
C VAL A 57 -10.69 -16.95 4.29
N CYS A 58 -9.68 -16.59 3.51
CA CYS A 58 -8.37 -16.14 3.98
C CYS A 58 -8.25 -14.63 3.77
N ILE A 59 -7.90 -13.88 4.82
CA ILE A 59 -7.79 -12.42 4.78
C ILE A 59 -6.42 -12.03 5.34
N ASP A 60 -5.72 -11.09 4.71
CA ASP A 60 -4.50 -10.54 5.28
C ASP A 60 -4.72 -9.18 5.95
N VAL A 61 -4.02 -8.96 7.06
CA VAL A 61 -3.78 -7.64 7.66
C VAL A 61 -2.27 -7.49 7.78
N HIS A 62 -1.62 -7.17 6.66
CA HIS A 62 -0.17 -7.03 6.61
C HIS A 62 0.30 -5.75 7.28
N TRP A 63 -0.33 -4.62 6.95
CA TRP A 63 -0.14 -3.32 7.61
C TRP A 63 -1.43 -2.92 8.29
N ALA A 64 -1.32 -2.25 9.44
CA ALA A 64 -2.51 -1.92 10.21
C ALA A 64 -3.41 -0.87 9.54
N LEU A 65 -2.92 -0.16 8.52
CA LEU A 65 -3.75 0.74 7.70
C LEU A 65 -4.97 0.02 7.08
N ALA A 66 -4.87 -1.29 6.84
CA ALA A 66 -5.96 -2.10 6.31
C ALA A 66 -7.01 -2.51 7.36
N LEU A 67 -6.86 -2.16 8.65
CA LEU A 67 -7.79 -2.59 9.70
C LEU A 67 -9.23 -2.13 9.46
N THR A 68 -9.43 -0.93 8.91
CA THR A 68 -10.76 -0.41 8.60
C THR A 68 -11.45 -1.23 7.51
N GLY A 69 -10.73 -1.59 6.44
CA GLY A 69 -11.24 -2.46 5.39
C GLY A 69 -11.46 -3.89 5.88
N PHE A 70 -10.53 -4.42 6.68
CA PHE A 70 -10.61 -5.73 7.31
C PHE A 70 -11.86 -5.91 8.17
N GLU A 71 -12.14 -4.97 9.09
CA GLU A 71 -13.32 -5.01 9.96
C GLU A 71 -14.61 -5.11 9.15
N ARG A 72 -14.72 -4.32 8.08
CA ARG A 72 -15.90 -4.29 7.20
C ARG A 72 -16.02 -5.56 6.38
N LEU A 73 -14.90 -6.08 5.89
CA LEU A 73 -14.87 -7.36 5.18
C LEU A 73 -15.31 -8.51 6.07
N VAL A 74 -14.82 -8.61 7.31
CA VAL A 74 -15.26 -9.66 8.25
C VAL A 74 -16.78 -9.59 8.49
N ARG A 75 -17.33 -8.40 8.72
CA ARG A 75 -18.79 -8.22 8.88
C ARG A 75 -19.56 -8.66 7.64
N HIS A 76 -19.08 -8.31 6.45
CA HIS A 76 -19.71 -8.71 5.19
C HIS A 76 -19.69 -10.22 4.98
N VAL A 77 -18.53 -10.86 5.22
CA VAL A 77 -18.39 -12.32 5.15
C VAL A 77 -19.37 -13.00 6.10
N ARG A 78 -19.50 -12.52 7.34
CA ARG A 78 -20.46 -13.10 8.31
C ARG A 78 -21.91 -12.88 7.93
N ALA A 79 -22.24 -11.74 7.32
CA ALA A 79 -23.60 -11.48 6.82
C ALA A 79 -23.98 -12.42 5.65
N VAL A 80 -23.03 -12.77 4.78
CA VAL A 80 -23.27 -13.57 3.57
C VAL A 80 -23.11 -15.08 3.81
N ALA A 81 -22.10 -15.46 4.59
CA ALA A 81 -21.68 -16.84 4.83
C ALA A 81 -21.27 -17.02 6.31
N ALA A 82 -22.23 -16.93 7.22
CA ALA A 82 -22.00 -16.90 8.67
C ALA A 82 -21.11 -18.03 9.23
N ASP A 83 -21.15 -19.24 8.62
CA ASP A 83 -20.47 -20.45 9.09
C ASP A 83 -19.12 -20.74 8.39
N VAL A 84 -18.70 -19.88 7.45
CA VAL A 84 -17.42 -20.07 6.76
C VAL A 84 -16.26 -19.78 7.72
N PRO A 85 -15.22 -20.64 7.80
CA PRO A 85 -14.04 -20.33 8.59
C PRO A 85 -13.32 -19.11 8.00
N ILE A 86 -12.99 -18.15 8.85
CA ILE A 86 -12.18 -16.98 8.52
C ILE A 86 -10.80 -17.16 9.14
N VAL A 87 -9.80 -17.17 8.27
CA VAL A 87 -8.40 -17.35 8.59
C VAL A 87 -7.65 -16.06 8.28
N VAL A 88 -6.90 -15.53 9.25
CA VAL A 88 -6.23 -14.23 9.13
C VAL A 88 -4.72 -14.38 9.27
N GLY A 89 -3.97 -13.67 8.42
CA GLY A 89 -2.51 -13.60 8.48
C GLY A 89 -1.98 -12.21 8.17
N GLY A 90 -0.67 -12.03 8.13
CA GLY A 90 -0.02 -10.73 7.94
C GLY A 90 0.70 -10.25 9.19
N ILE A 91 1.52 -9.20 9.07
CA ILE A 91 2.41 -8.82 10.16
C ILE A 91 1.63 -8.12 11.29
N ALA A 92 0.76 -7.17 10.95
CA ALA A 92 -0.11 -6.54 11.94
C ALA A 92 -1.04 -7.57 12.61
N ALA A 93 -1.57 -8.54 11.83
CA ALA A 93 -2.35 -9.64 12.38
C ALA A 93 -1.55 -10.52 13.35
N ALA A 94 -0.33 -10.90 12.99
CA ALA A 94 0.53 -11.70 13.86
C ALA A 94 0.82 -10.98 15.17
N HIS A 95 0.99 -9.65 15.16
CA HIS A 95 1.19 -8.92 16.39
C HIS A 95 -0.07 -8.88 17.26
N LEU A 96 -1.20 -8.49 16.67
CA LEU A 96 -2.48 -8.29 17.36
C LEU A 96 -3.32 -9.58 17.43
N ALA A 97 -2.68 -10.75 17.45
CA ALA A 97 -3.37 -12.01 17.19
C ALA A 97 -4.49 -12.30 18.21
N GLU A 98 -4.21 -12.11 19.51
CA GLU A 98 -5.21 -12.29 20.56
C GLU A 98 -6.30 -11.21 20.46
N GLU A 99 -5.92 -9.94 20.28
CA GLU A 99 -6.86 -8.82 20.21
C GLU A 99 -7.79 -8.91 18.99
N LEU A 100 -7.30 -9.40 17.84
CA LEU A 100 -8.12 -9.61 16.66
C LEU A 100 -9.14 -10.74 16.86
N LEU A 101 -8.73 -11.85 17.49
CA LEU A 101 -9.64 -12.97 17.79
C LEU A 101 -10.74 -12.57 18.78
N GLU A 102 -10.40 -11.70 19.74
CA GLU A 102 -11.35 -11.15 20.70
C GLU A 102 -12.31 -10.14 20.05
N ALA A 103 -11.77 -9.17 19.31
CA ALA A 103 -12.55 -8.04 18.79
C ALA A 103 -13.42 -8.37 17.57
N TYR A 104 -13.05 -9.39 16.79
CA TYR A 104 -13.72 -9.70 15.53
C TYR A 104 -14.23 -11.14 15.47
N GLU A 105 -15.23 -11.37 14.63
CA GLU A 105 -15.82 -12.70 14.36
C GLU A 105 -14.94 -13.48 13.37
N ILE A 106 -13.69 -13.74 13.75
CA ILE A 106 -12.73 -14.55 13.00
C ILE A 106 -12.38 -15.83 13.79
N ASP A 107 -11.89 -16.86 13.10
CA ASP A 107 -11.69 -18.18 13.71
C ASP A 107 -10.22 -18.46 14.04
N TYR A 108 -9.31 -18.06 13.14
CA TYR A 108 -7.88 -18.35 13.27
C TYR A 108 -7.01 -17.16 12.88
N VAL A 109 -5.91 -16.95 13.61
CA VAL A 109 -4.86 -15.98 13.28
C VAL A 109 -3.49 -16.65 13.27
N PHE A 110 -2.68 -16.37 12.25
CA PHE A 110 -1.30 -16.85 12.17
C PHE A 110 -0.31 -15.88 12.83
N ARG A 111 0.57 -16.41 13.69
CA ARG A 111 1.71 -15.67 14.26
C ARG A 111 3.04 -16.37 13.96
N GLY A 112 3.79 -15.81 13.02
CA GLY A 112 5.12 -16.28 12.62
C GLY A 112 5.10 -17.05 11.31
N ASP A 113 5.96 -18.06 11.16
CA ASP A 113 6.06 -18.84 9.93
C ASP A 113 4.79 -19.67 9.72
N ALA A 114 4.07 -19.38 8.64
CA ALA A 114 2.69 -19.83 8.50
C ALA A 114 2.51 -20.98 7.51
N GLU A 115 3.34 -21.11 6.47
CA GLU A 115 2.99 -21.89 5.27
C GLU A 115 2.69 -23.36 5.57
N THR A 116 3.51 -24.02 6.40
CA THR A 116 3.30 -25.43 6.76
C THR A 116 2.02 -25.62 7.58
N SER A 117 1.82 -24.79 8.61
CA SER A 117 0.62 -24.85 9.46
C SER A 117 -0.63 -24.38 8.72
N PHE A 118 -0.49 -23.47 7.75
CA PHE A 118 -1.55 -23.00 6.87
C PHE A 118 -2.06 -24.14 6.01
N ALA A 119 -1.17 -24.89 5.35
CA ALA A 119 -1.57 -26.04 4.56
C ALA A 119 -2.32 -27.08 5.41
N ALA A 120 -1.83 -27.38 6.61
CA ALA A 120 -2.47 -28.31 7.53
C ALA A 120 -3.85 -27.82 8.02
N LEU A 121 -3.96 -26.54 8.40
CA LEU A 121 -5.21 -25.92 8.82
C LEU A 121 -6.25 -25.96 7.71
N ILE A 122 -5.89 -25.51 6.51
CA ILE A 122 -6.81 -25.47 5.36
C ILE A 122 -7.29 -26.89 5.00
N ALA A 123 -6.42 -27.90 5.03
CA ALA A 123 -6.80 -29.28 4.80
C ALA A 123 -7.88 -29.75 5.80
N ALA A 124 -7.65 -29.55 7.11
CA ALA A 124 -8.60 -29.93 8.14
C ALA A 124 -9.95 -29.20 8.00
N LEU A 125 -9.93 -27.88 7.77
CA LEU A 125 -11.14 -27.08 7.63
C LEU A 125 -11.97 -27.46 6.40
N ARG A 126 -11.33 -27.77 5.27
CA ARG A 126 -12.03 -28.24 4.06
C ARG A 126 -12.70 -29.59 4.27
N GLU A 127 -12.10 -30.45 5.08
CA GLU A 127 -12.67 -31.75 5.45
C GLU A 127 -13.71 -31.66 6.58
N GLY A 128 -14.01 -30.46 7.07
CA GLY A 128 -14.96 -30.25 8.17
C GLY A 128 -14.46 -30.80 9.51
N ARG A 129 -13.14 -31.01 9.66
CA ARG A 129 -12.51 -31.54 10.87
C ARG A 129 -11.89 -30.42 11.70
N ALA A 130 -11.79 -30.63 13.01
CA ALA A 130 -10.99 -29.77 13.86
C ALA A 130 -9.49 -29.95 13.53
N PRO A 131 -8.70 -28.87 13.41
CA PRO A 131 -7.29 -28.94 12.99
C PRO A 131 -6.34 -29.51 14.04
N GLY A 132 -6.80 -29.74 15.28
CA GLY A 132 -5.92 -30.05 16.41
C GLY A 132 -5.03 -28.87 16.78
N GLU A 133 -3.99 -29.13 17.58
CA GLU A 133 -2.99 -28.14 17.95
C GLU A 133 -1.97 -27.99 16.81
N LEU A 134 -1.97 -26.84 16.15
CA LEU A 134 -1.02 -26.50 15.08
C LEU A 134 -0.08 -25.38 15.55
N PRO A 135 1.24 -25.50 15.37
CA PRO A 135 2.16 -24.43 15.73
C PRO A 135 1.83 -23.13 15.00
N ASN A 136 2.01 -21.99 15.69
CA ASN A 136 1.77 -20.65 15.16
C ASN A 136 0.30 -20.32 14.79
N VAL A 137 -0.66 -21.22 15.02
CA VAL A 137 -2.09 -21.01 14.71
C VAL A 137 -2.85 -20.68 15.99
N HIS A 138 -3.17 -19.41 16.19
CA HIS A 138 -4.03 -18.97 17.28
C HIS A 138 -5.48 -19.23 16.88
N ALA A 139 -6.26 -19.85 17.77
CA ALA A 139 -7.68 -20.11 17.57
C ALA A 139 -8.51 -19.37 18.63
N LYS A 140 -9.72 -18.95 18.26
CA LYS A 140 -10.61 -18.22 19.17
C LYS A 140 -10.98 -19.08 20.38
N GLY A 141 -10.77 -18.54 21.59
CA GLY A 141 -11.06 -19.23 22.85
C GLY A 141 -10.10 -20.38 23.20
N ALA A 142 -9.01 -20.55 22.47
CA ALA A 142 -7.98 -21.54 22.75
C ALA A 142 -6.74 -20.89 23.41
N PRO A 143 -5.95 -21.65 24.19
CA PRO A 143 -4.66 -21.16 24.69
C PRO A 143 -3.69 -20.87 23.54
N PRO A 144 -2.67 -20.01 23.75
CA PRO A 144 -1.66 -19.74 22.74
C PRO A 144 -0.96 -21.03 22.27
N PRO A 145 -0.78 -21.22 20.95
CA PRO A 145 -0.14 -22.41 20.41
C PRO A 145 1.37 -22.40 20.65
N PRO A 146 2.05 -23.55 20.50
CA PRO A 146 3.50 -23.59 20.45
C PRO A 146 4.00 -22.79 19.25
N ARG A 147 5.12 -22.09 19.44
CA ARG A 147 5.80 -21.38 18.35
C ARG A 147 6.80 -22.29 17.67
N ARG A 148 6.79 -22.30 16.34
CA ARG A 148 7.76 -23.05 15.53
C ARG A 148 8.34 -22.15 14.45
N ARG A 149 9.66 -22.19 14.30
CA ARG A 149 10.35 -21.55 13.19
C ARG A 149 10.58 -22.57 12.08
N MET A 150 10.48 -22.13 10.83
CA MET A 150 10.91 -22.95 9.70
C MET A 150 12.41 -23.20 9.74
N THR A 151 12.83 -24.24 9.03
CA THR A 151 14.21 -24.49 8.62
C THR A 151 14.53 -23.75 7.31
N ASP A 152 15.81 -23.54 7.01
CA ASP A 152 16.22 -22.94 5.72
C ASP A 152 15.70 -23.78 4.52
N ALA A 153 15.68 -25.11 4.65
CA ALA A 153 15.13 -26.02 3.63
C ALA A 153 13.62 -25.85 3.43
N GLU A 154 12.85 -25.63 4.51
CA GLU A 154 11.41 -25.32 4.40
C GLU A 154 11.19 -23.95 3.75
N LEU A 155 12.01 -22.95 4.07
CA LEU A 155 11.95 -21.65 3.39
C LEU A 155 12.25 -21.80 1.89
N ASP A 156 13.27 -22.59 1.55
CA ASP A 156 13.63 -22.87 0.15
C ASP A 156 12.47 -23.49 -0.63
N ALA A 157 11.72 -24.40 0.00
CA ALA A 157 10.57 -25.05 -0.61
C ALA A 157 9.39 -24.09 -0.90
N THR A 158 9.32 -22.92 -0.26
CA THR A 158 8.24 -21.96 -0.51
C THR A 158 8.34 -21.28 -1.88
N ASP A 159 7.18 -20.86 -2.39
CA ASP A 159 7.01 -20.07 -3.61
C ASP A 159 6.22 -18.79 -3.31
N SER A 160 6.91 -17.65 -3.26
CA SER A 160 6.32 -16.32 -3.02
C SER A 160 6.09 -15.51 -4.31
N VAL A 161 6.16 -16.16 -5.47
CA VAL A 161 6.22 -15.51 -6.80
C VAL A 161 5.02 -15.90 -7.66
N THR A 162 4.58 -17.16 -7.61
CA THR A 162 3.47 -17.66 -8.44
C THR A 162 2.12 -17.13 -7.94
N ILE A 163 1.35 -16.51 -8.84
CA ILE A 163 0.10 -15.79 -8.54
C ILE A 163 -1.02 -16.08 -9.55
N ASP A 164 -0.94 -17.21 -10.25
CA ASP A 164 -1.93 -17.68 -11.22
C ASP A 164 -3.35 -17.82 -10.62
N TRP A 165 -3.43 -18.13 -9.33
CA TRP A 165 -4.67 -18.16 -8.55
C TRP A 165 -5.28 -16.77 -8.29
N PHE A 166 -4.61 -15.67 -8.61
CA PHE A 166 -5.12 -14.31 -8.45
C PHE A 166 -5.10 -13.56 -9.79
N PRO A 167 -6.17 -13.72 -10.61
CA PRO A 167 -6.21 -13.19 -11.98
C PRO A 167 -5.97 -11.68 -12.09
N THR A 168 -6.56 -10.87 -11.20
CA THR A 168 -6.38 -9.41 -11.25
C THR A 168 -4.97 -9.03 -10.86
N LEU A 169 -4.43 -9.57 -9.75
CA LEU A 169 -3.04 -9.33 -9.37
C LEU A 169 -2.07 -9.68 -10.50
N ALA A 170 -2.25 -10.84 -11.14
CA ALA A 170 -1.43 -11.28 -12.28
C ALA A 170 -1.45 -10.30 -13.46
N ARG A 171 -2.55 -9.53 -13.63
CA ARG A 171 -2.64 -8.48 -14.64
C ARG A 171 -2.01 -7.16 -14.20
N VAL A 172 -2.14 -6.77 -12.93
CA VAL A 172 -1.67 -5.46 -12.44
C VAL A 172 -0.22 -5.44 -11.96
N THR A 173 0.49 -6.58 -11.93
CA THR A 173 1.95 -6.61 -11.67
C THR A 173 2.80 -5.88 -12.73
N ASP A 174 2.17 -5.37 -13.77
CA ASP A 174 2.77 -4.59 -14.84
C ASP A 174 2.76 -3.07 -14.57
N LEU A 175 1.98 -2.60 -13.59
CA LEU A 175 1.89 -1.19 -13.25
C LEU A 175 3.17 -0.74 -12.54
N ASP A 176 3.72 0.39 -12.99
CA ASP A 176 4.80 1.09 -12.28
C ASP A 176 4.19 2.20 -11.42
N ALA A 177 4.63 2.35 -10.18
CA ALA A 177 4.05 3.29 -9.22
C ALA A 177 5.13 4.14 -8.56
N VAL A 178 4.74 5.34 -8.11
CA VAL A 178 5.65 6.27 -7.40
C VAL A 178 6.16 5.65 -6.11
N ALA A 179 5.28 5.03 -5.33
CA ALA A 179 5.65 4.22 -4.16
C ALA A 179 5.05 2.82 -4.32
N PHE A 180 5.64 1.81 -3.67
CA PHE A 180 5.19 0.40 -3.69
C PHE A 180 4.53 -0.08 -5.00
N PRO A 181 5.24 -0.12 -6.14
CA PRO A 181 4.67 -0.70 -7.36
C PRO A 181 4.14 -2.13 -7.14
N PRO A 182 2.97 -2.51 -7.66
CA PRO A 182 2.47 -3.88 -7.58
C PRO A 182 3.46 -4.82 -8.26
N GLY A 183 3.89 -5.86 -7.56
CA GLY A 183 5.14 -6.54 -7.90
C GLY A 183 5.33 -7.85 -7.19
N ARG A 184 6.20 -8.69 -7.76
CA ARG A 184 6.60 -9.94 -7.12
C ARG A 184 7.69 -9.68 -6.09
N THR A 185 7.60 -10.37 -4.96
CA THR A 185 8.55 -10.22 -3.85
C THR A 185 9.15 -11.58 -3.52
N VAL A 186 10.48 -11.65 -3.57
CA VAL A 186 11.25 -12.82 -3.16
C VAL A 186 11.71 -12.61 -1.72
N ILE A 187 11.28 -13.52 -0.86
CA ILE A 187 11.71 -13.58 0.53
C ILE A 187 13.06 -14.27 0.56
N VAL A 188 14.16 -13.51 0.52
CA VAL A 188 15.52 -14.05 0.65
C VAL A 188 15.79 -14.40 2.11
N ALA A 189 15.36 -13.55 3.04
CA ALA A 189 15.48 -13.81 4.45
C ALA A 189 14.20 -13.48 5.22
N ARG A 190 13.96 -14.22 6.32
CA ARG A 190 12.99 -13.85 7.36
C ARG A 190 13.68 -13.61 8.68
N GLY A 191 13.25 -12.56 9.36
CA GLY A 191 13.87 -12.09 10.60
C GLY A 191 15.21 -11.41 10.37
N CYS A 192 15.70 -10.78 11.42
CA CYS A 192 16.98 -10.08 11.50
C CYS A 192 17.46 -10.20 12.96
N PRO A 193 18.78 -10.29 13.23
CA PRO A 193 19.28 -10.19 14.61
C PRO A 193 19.12 -8.77 15.19
N LEU A 194 18.93 -7.76 14.35
CA LEU A 194 18.67 -6.38 14.80
C LEU A 194 17.22 -6.19 15.27
N ARG A 195 16.99 -5.15 16.07
CA ARG A 195 15.71 -4.74 16.66
C ARG A 195 15.37 -3.29 16.32
N CYS A 196 15.73 -2.85 15.11
CA CYS A 196 15.52 -1.46 14.68
C CYS A 196 14.02 -1.11 14.77
N PRO A 197 13.61 -0.07 15.51
CA PRO A 197 12.19 0.19 15.84
C PRO A 197 11.26 0.30 14.63
N THR A 198 11.84 0.61 13.48
CA THR A 198 11.16 0.92 12.23
C THR A 198 11.50 -0.08 11.13
N CYS A 199 11.90 -1.31 11.46
CA CYS A 199 12.18 -2.39 10.50
C CYS A 199 11.36 -3.64 10.81
N TYR A 200 10.49 -4.08 9.88
CA TYR A 200 9.66 -5.26 10.12
C TYR A 200 10.46 -6.56 10.27
N GLY A 201 11.64 -6.65 9.65
CA GLY A 201 12.57 -7.77 9.86
C GLY A 201 13.07 -7.86 11.30
N SER A 202 12.87 -6.82 12.11
CA SER A 202 13.35 -6.73 13.48
C SER A 202 12.36 -7.24 14.54
N HIS A 203 11.18 -7.73 14.15
CA HIS A 203 10.15 -8.16 15.10
C HIS A 203 10.28 -9.64 15.41
N ALA A 204 10.92 -9.97 16.53
CA ALA A 204 11.16 -11.35 16.94
C ALA A 204 9.88 -12.06 17.39
N SER A 205 8.91 -11.31 17.92
CA SER A 205 7.56 -11.80 18.22
C SER A 205 6.84 -12.37 16.99
N THR A 206 7.18 -11.87 15.79
CA THR A 206 6.67 -12.40 14.51
C THR A 206 7.64 -13.42 13.92
N TYR A 207 8.85 -13.02 13.52
CA TYR A 207 9.76 -13.83 12.70
C TYR A 207 10.76 -14.73 13.49
N GLY A 208 10.68 -14.70 14.82
CA GLY A 208 11.65 -15.36 15.69
C GLY A 208 13.00 -14.62 15.75
N GLY A 209 13.93 -15.15 16.54
CA GLY A 209 15.28 -14.60 16.64
C GLY A 209 16.16 -14.98 15.44
N GLY A 210 17.02 -14.06 14.99
CA GLY A 210 18.07 -14.33 14.00
C GLY A 210 17.58 -14.30 12.55
N TYR A 211 18.29 -15.03 11.68
CA TYR A 211 17.99 -15.13 10.24
C TYR A 211 17.46 -16.51 9.90
N LEU A 212 16.42 -16.55 9.07
CA LEU A 212 16.02 -17.70 8.27
C LEU A 212 16.42 -17.34 6.85
N TRP A 213 17.29 -18.13 6.22
CA TRP A 213 17.99 -17.72 5.01
C TRP A 213 17.69 -18.68 3.87
N ARG A 214 17.17 -18.14 2.77
CA ARG A 214 16.97 -18.88 1.52
C ARG A 214 18.33 -19.13 0.87
N SER A 215 18.56 -20.32 0.35
CA SER A 215 19.80 -20.63 -0.37
C SER A 215 20.01 -19.67 -1.56
N PRO A 216 21.26 -19.35 -1.90
CA PRO A 216 21.59 -18.53 -3.07
C PRO A 216 20.97 -19.07 -4.37
N GLU A 217 21.04 -20.39 -4.58
CA GLU A 217 20.53 -21.07 -5.77
C GLU A 217 19.01 -20.94 -5.87
N ARG A 218 18.31 -21.14 -4.75
CA ARG A 218 16.85 -21.00 -4.72
C ARG A 218 16.43 -19.54 -4.87
N THR A 219 17.22 -18.59 -4.36
CA THR A 219 16.99 -17.15 -4.56
C THR A 219 17.07 -16.81 -6.06
N ALA A 220 18.15 -17.20 -6.74
CA ALA A 220 18.30 -17.01 -8.17
C ALA A 220 17.17 -17.67 -8.97
N ALA A 221 16.76 -18.89 -8.60
CA ALA A 221 15.65 -19.59 -9.23
C ALA A 221 14.31 -18.83 -9.12
N LEU A 222 14.04 -18.17 -7.98
CA LEU A 222 12.83 -17.34 -7.82
C LEU A 222 12.91 -16.01 -8.56
N VAL A 223 14.10 -15.40 -8.67
CA VAL A 223 14.32 -14.22 -9.52
C VAL A 223 14.00 -14.58 -10.98
N HIS A 224 14.53 -15.70 -11.46
CA HIS A 224 14.26 -16.20 -12.80
C HIS A 224 12.78 -16.57 -13.00
N LEU A 225 12.13 -17.17 -12.00
CA LEU A 225 10.69 -17.43 -12.06
C LEU A 225 9.88 -16.13 -12.19
N ALA A 226 10.25 -15.08 -11.43
CA ALA A 226 9.57 -13.79 -11.49
C ALA A 226 9.72 -13.13 -12.88
N GLU A 227 10.92 -13.18 -13.45
CA GLU A 227 11.19 -12.70 -14.81
C GLU A 227 10.35 -13.46 -15.85
N ARG A 228 10.40 -14.81 -15.84
CA ARG A 228 9.61 -15.64 -16.79
C ARG A 228 8.11 -15.43 -16.65
N ALA A 229 7.63 -15.09 -15.46
CA ALA A 229 6.24 -14.75 -15.21
C ALA A 229 5.87 -13.31 -15.65
N GLY A 230 6.76 -12.63 -16.38
CA GLY A 230 6.53 -11.31 -16.97
C GLY A 230 6.49 -10.16 -15.96
N SER A 231 7.07 -10.34 -14.77
CA SER A 231 7.14 -9.25 -13.77
C SER A 231 7.78 -8.00 -14.35
N ARG A 232 7.15 -6.84 -14.17
CA ARG A 232 7.81 -5.57 -14.50
C ARG A 232 8.70 -5.06 -13.39
N ASN A 233 8.43 -5.38 -12.13
CA ASN A 233 9.29 -5.04 -11.00
C ASN A 233 9.45 -6.25 -10.05
N LEU A 234 10.49 -6.21 -9.22
CA LEU A 234 10.86 -7.27 -8.30
C LEU A 234 11.38 -6.69 -6.99
N ARG A 235 11.06 -7.32 -5.86
CA ARG A 235 11.66 -6.97 -4.56
C ARG A 235 12.36 -8.16 -3.93
N LEU A 236 13.55 -7.92 -3.40
CA LEU A 236 14.30 -8.87 -2.58
C LEU A 236 14.33 -8.39 -1.13
N ILE A 237 13.76 -9.17 -0.21
CA ILE A 237 13.79 -8.87 1.23
C ILE A 237 14.97 -9.61 1.86
N VAL A 238 16.02 -8.87 2.27
CA VAL A 238 17.29 -9.46 2.73
C VAL A 238 17.64 -9.09 4.17
N GLY A 239 17.56 -7.82 4.55
CA GLY A 239 17.98 -7.33 5.86
C GLY A 239 19.49 -7.01 5.92
N LYS A 240 20.18 -7.41 6.99
CA LYS A 240 21.62 -7.16 7.22
C LYS A 240 22.44 -8.47 7.29
N PRO A 241 22.68 -9.15 6.16
CA PRO A 241 23.41 -10.41 6.12
C PRO A 241 24.90 -10.24 6.51
N SER A 242 25.57 -11.36 6.77
CA SER A 242 27.05 -11.39 6.88
C SER A 242 27.70 -11.20 5.49
N PRO A 243 28.97 -10.76 5.42
CA PRO A 243 29.71 -10.63 4.15
C PRO A 243 29.63 -11.87 3.27
N ARG A 244 29.85 -13.04 3.86
CA ARG A 244 29.78 -14.31 3.13
C ARG A 244 28.41 -14.51 2.47
N ARG A 245 27.31 -14.26 3.20
CA ARG A 245 25.95 -14.49 2.69
C ARG A 245 25.55 -13.52 1.59
N ILE A 246 25.94 -12.24 1.69
CA ILE A 246 25.70 -11.28 0.61
C ILE A 246 26.48 -11.66 -0.65
N SER A 247 27.77 -12.02 -0.52
CA SER A 247 28.58 -12.43 -1.67
C SER A 247 28.05 -13.70 -2.35
N GLU A 248 27.65 -14.71 -1.56
CA GLU A 248 27.04 -15.94 -2.08
C GLU A 248 25.73 -15.65 -2.83
N MET A 249 24.84 -14.83 -2.24
CA MET A 249 23.56 -14.45 -2.86
C MET A 249 23.75 -13.67 -4.16
N ILE A 250 24.54 -12.60 -4.15
CA ILE A 250 24.78 -11.76 -5.33
C ILE A 250 25.50 -12.57 -6.41
N GLY A 251 26.48 -13.41 -6.02
CA GLY A 251 27.18 -14.30 -6.93
C GLY A 251 26.24 -15.28 -7.64
N ALA A 252 25.32 -15.92 -6.91
CA ALA A 252 24.35 -16.84 -7.52
C ALA A 252 23.35 -16.12 -8.43
N ILE A 253 22.86 -14.94 -8.03
CA ILE A 253 21.98 -14.11 -8.87
C ILE A 253 22.71 -13.72 -10.16
N ALA A 254 23.94 -13.22 -10.06
CA ALA A 254 24.73 -12.81 -11.22
C ALA A 254 25.10 -13.97 -12.15
N ALA A 255 25.38 -15.16 -11.60
CA ALA A 255 25.70 -16.35 -12.39
C ALA A 255 24.51 -16.89 -13.19
N ALA A 256 23.28 -16.67 -12.71
CA ALA A 256 22.06 -17.13 -13.38
C ALA A 256 21.38 -16.06 -14.27
N GLY A 257 21.85 -14.81 -14.22
CA GLY A 257 21.41 -13.72 -15.10
C GLY A 257 22.11 -13.72 -16.48
N PRO A 258 22.00 -12.64 -17.26
CA PRO A 258 21.33 -11.38 -16.95
C PRO A 258 19.80 -11.51 -16.94
N TYR A 259 19.14 -10.67 -16.15
CA TYR A 259 17.69 -10.56 -16.07
C TYR A 259 17.18 -9.22 -16.61
N ARG A 260 15.97 -9.23 -17.15
CA ARG A 260 15.29 -8.06 -17.69
C ARG A 260 13.88 -7.90 -17.12
N PHE A 261 13.75 -6.91 -16.23
CA PHE A 261 12.49 -6.40 -15.70
C PHE A 261 12.09 -5.09 -16.39
N GLY A 262 10.78 -4.84 -16.51
CA GLY A 262 10.25 -3.65 -17.21
C GLY A 262 10.37 -2.31 -16.44
N SER A 263 10.69 -2.37 -15.15
CA SER A 263 10.88 -1.27 -14.18
C SER A 263 12.06 -1.64 -13.27
N ALA A 264 12.04 -1.26 -11.99
CA ALA A 264 13.15 -1.43 -11.06
C ALA A 264 13.08 -2.74 -10.23
N ILE A 265 14.26 -3.18 -9.79
CA ILE A 265 14.47 -4.20 -8.77
C ILE A 265 14.80 -3.47 -7.47
N GLY A 266 14.00 -3.68 -6.42
CA GLY A 266 14.31 -3.19 -5.07
C GLY A 266 14.99 -4.27 -4.23
N ILE A 267 16.10 -3.96 -3.57
CA ILE A 267 16.80 -4.87 -2.66
C ILE A 267 16.87 -4.21 -1.28
N TYR A 268 16.14 -4.74 -0.30
CA TYR A 268 16.22 -4.27 1.09
C TYR A 268 17.44 -4.87 1.77
N LEU A 269 18.54 -4.10 1.80
CA LEU A 269 19.87 -4.58 2.18
C LEU A 269 20.59 -3.53 3.05
N CYS A 270 20.65 -3.81 4.35
CA CYS A 270 21.31 -2.99 5.36
C CYS A 270 22.80 -3.31 5.57
N ARG A 271 23.41 -4.03 4.61
CA ARG A 271 24.85 -4.27 4.54
C ARG A 271 25.38 -3.62 3.27
N ALA A 272 26.29 -2.66 3.40
CA ALA A 272 26.93 -2.02 2.24
C ALA A 272 27.65 -3.09 1.38
N PRO A 273 27.29 -3.24 0.08
CA PRO A 273 28.00 -4.14 -0.81
C PRO A 273 29.44 -3.68 -1.08
N SER A 274 30.30 -4.62 -1.46
CA SER A 274 31.61 -4.31 -2.07
C SER A 274 31.45 -3.78 -3.50
N ASP A 275 32.50 -3.19 -4.06
CA ASP A 275 32.46 -2.70 -5.44
C ASP A 275 32.28 -3.85 -6.44
N ASP A 276 32.90 -5.01 -6.21
CA ASP A 276 32.69 -6.22 -7.01
C ASP A 276 31.24 -6.71 -6.97
N GLU A 277 30.58 -6.61 -5.82
CA GLU A 277 29.17 -6.96 -5.64
C GLU A 277 28.25 -5.96 -6.35
N LEU A 278 28.57 -4.67 -6.32
CA LEU A 278 27.85 -3.65 -7.10
C LEU A 278 27.99 -3.90 -8.60
N ASP A 279 29.20 -4.21 -9.07
CA ASP A 279 29.47 -4.56 -10.46
C ASP A 279 28.74 -5.86 -10.87
N ALA A 280 28.67 -6.84 -9.98
CA ALA A 280 27.92 -8.07 -10.20
C ALA A 280 26.42 -7.81 -10.33
N LEU A 281 25.85 -6.93 -9.49
CA LEU A 281 24.45 -6.50 -9.61
C LEU A 281 24.19 -5.77 -10.93
N GLU A 282 25.09 -4.86 -11.36
CA GLU A 282 24.96 -4.17 -12.65
C GLU A 282 25.01 -5.13 -13.84
N ARG A 283 25.82 -6.19 -13.77
CA ARG A 283 25.85 -7.24 -14.82
C ARG A 283 24.65 -8.18 -14.75
N ALA A 284 24.14 -8.44 -13.56
CA ALA A 284 23.04 -9.37 -13.35
C ALA A 284 21.70 -8.81 -13.85
N PHE A 285 21.52 -7.49 -13.80
CA PHE A 285 20.25 -6.86 -14.15
C PHE A 285 20.46 -5.79 -15.22
N ASP A 286 19.79 -5.93 -16.35
CA ASP A 286 19.69 -4.87 -17.38
C ASP A 286 18.77 -3.72 -16.93
N SER A 287 18.03 -3.93 -15.84
CA SER A 287 17.00 -3.05 -15.30
C SER A 287 17.49 -2.33 -14.04
N PRO A 288 16.95 -1.14 -13.70
CA PRO A 288 17.39 -0.38 -12.53
C PRO A 288 17.37 -1.19 -11.23
N VAL A 289 18.46 -1.16 -10.46
CA VAL A 289 18.55 -1.80 -9.14
C VAL A 289 18.65 -0.74 -8.06
N THR A 290 17.65 -0.70 -7.19
CA THR A 290 17.60 0.19 -6.03
C THR A 290 17.95 -0.60 -4.77
N ILE A 291 19.00 -0.20 -4.08
CA ILE A 291 19.36 -0.71 -2.75
C ILE A 291 18.67 0.16 -1.71
N SER A 292 17.77 -0.42 -0.91
CA SER A 292 17.05 0.27 0.16
C SER A 292 17.63 -0.10 1.53
N VAL A 293 17.95 0.89 2.35
CA VAL A 293 18.64 0.69 3.63
C VAL A 293 18.07 1.55 4.76
N VAL A 294 18.03 0.98 5.97
CA VAL A 294 17.95 1.75 7.23
C VAL A 294 19.37 2.16 7.64
N PRO A 295 19.65 3.45 7.87
CA PRO A 295 21.00 3.94 8.13
C PRO A 295 21.61 3.29 9.38
N PRO A 296 22.94 3.04 9.41
CA PRO A 296 23.58 2.28 10.48
C PRO A 296 23.45 2.88 11.88
N GLU A 297 23.25 4.19 11.97
CA GLU A 297 22.98 4.98 13.17
C GLU A 297 21.64 4.61 13.85
N GLU A 298 20.71 4.02 13.09
CA GLU A 298 19.37 3.60 13.56
C GLU A 298 19.30 2.10 13.84
N HIS A 299 20.42 1.38 13.67
CA HIS A 299 20.47 -0.03 14.03
C HIS A 299 20.38 -0.23 15.55
N VAL A 300 19.61 -1.24 15.95
CA VAL A 300 19.49 -1.66 17.35
C VAL A 300 19.93 -3.13 17.48
N PRO A 301 20.84 -3.47 18.41
CA PRO A 301 21.53 -2.57 19.33
C PRO A 301 22.46 -1.58 18.59
N ALA A 302 22.71 -0.43 19.22
CA ALA A 302 23.58 0.58 18.66
C ALA A 302 24.99 0.01 18.42
N LEU A 303 25.59 0.39 17.31
CA LEU A 303 26.95 0.00 16.96
C LEU A 303 27.96 0.73 17.86
N SER A 304 29.12 0.10 18.11
CA SER A 304 30.23 0.82 18.75
C SER A 304 30.68 1.98 17.85
N PRO A 305 31.24 3.07 18.39
CA PRO A 305 31.65 4.23 17.58
C PRO A 305 32.56 3.87 16.41
N ALA A 306 33.54 2.99 16.62
CA ALA A 306 34.43 2.51 15.57
C ALA A 306 33.68 1.72 14.48
N ARG A 307 32.75 0.85 14.87
CA ARG A 307 31.96 0.05 13.93
C ARG A 307 30.96 0.91 13.15
N LEU A 308 30.37 1.90 13.81
CA LEU A 308 29.48 2.86 13.18
C LEU A 308 30.22 3.65 12.09
N GLU A 309 31.40 4.19 12.41
CA GLU A 309 32.18 4.95 11.42
C GLU A 309 32.63 4.07 10.24
N GLU A 310 33.00 2.81 10.50
CA GLU A 310 33.30 1.84 9.44
C GLU A 310 32.09 1.62 8.50
N GLU A 311 30.88 1.44 9.05
CA GLU A 311 29.68 1.26 8.24
C GLU A 311 29.26 2.54 7.51
N ARG A 312 29.42 3.72 8.13
CA ARG A 312 29.19 5.02 7.46
C ARG A 312 30.14 5.21 6.30
N ALA A 313 31.44 5.00 6.50
CA ALA A 313 32.43 5.06 5.44
C ALA A 313 32.11 4.10 4.29
N ALA A 314 31.63 2.89 4.59
CA ALA A 314 31.19 1.94 3.57
C ALA A 314 29.97 2.44 2.78
N TRP A 315 28.98 3.06 3.42
CA TRP A 315 27.82 3.62 2.73
C TRP A 315 28.16 4.89 1.93
N ARG A 316 29.09 5.74 2.40
CA ARG A 316 29.62 6.85 1.60
C ARG A 316 30.28 6.35 0.31
N ARG A 317 31.05 5.25 0.39
CA ARG A 317 31.63 4.58 -0.80
C ARG A 317 30.54 4.11 -1.76
N VAL A 318 29.53 3.40 -1.25
CA VAL A 318 28.41 2.93 -2.07
C VAL A 318 27.68 4.11 -2.74
N ALA A 319 27.39 5.18 -1.99
CA ALA A 319 26.73 6.38 -2.53
C ALA A 319 27.55 7.04 -3.66
N ALA A 320 28.87 7.15 -3.50
CA ALA A 320 29.77 7.66 -4.53
C ALA A 320 29.76 6.76 -5.80
N ARG A 321 29.86 5.43 -5.63
CA ARG A 321 29.83 4.48 -6.74
C ARG A 321 28.49 4.45 -7.47
N VAL A 322 27.38 4.51 -6.73
CA VAL A 322 26.02 4.55 -7.24
C VAL A 322 25.74 5.85 -8.00
N SER A 323 26.26 6.99 -7.53
CA SER A 323 26.12 8.28 -8.22
C SER A 323 26.75 8.29 -9.62
N GLN A 324 27.73 7.43 -9.87
CA GLN A 324 28.39 7.26 -11.17
C GLN A 324 27.84 6.09 -11.99
N SER A 325 26.99 5.26 -11.39
CA SER A 325 26.40 4.08 -12.04
C SER A 325 25.35 4.48 -13.08
N ARG A 326 25.18 3.65 -14.11
CA ARG A 326 24.07 3.82 -15.06
C ARG A 326 22.77 3.22 -14.53
N ASN A 327 22.86 2.17 -13.70
CA ASN A 327 21.74 1.30 -13.40
C ASN A 327 21.44 1.13 -11.89
N LEU A 328 22.35 1.53 -11.01
CA LEU A 328 22.17 1.44 -9.56
C LEU A 328 21.56 2.72 -8.98
N ARG A 329 20.85 2.54 -7.86
CA ARG A 329 20.30 3.58 -6.99
C ARG A 329 20.44 3.17 -5.53
N LEU A 330 20.46 4.16 -4.64
CA LEU A 330 20.52 3.99 -3.19
C LEU A 330 19.40 4.81 -2.57
N ASP A 331 18.51 4.14 -1.84
CA ASP A 331 17.43 4.76 -1.09
C ASP A 331 17.65 4.54 0.41
N VAL A 332 17.86 5.62 1.15
CA VAL A 332 18.09 5.58 2.60
C VAL A 332 16.84 6.04 3.34
N TRP A 333 16.31 5.15 4.18
CA TRP A 333 15.09 5.34 4.95
C TRP A 333 15.45 5.63 6.40
N ALA A 334 15.56 6.91 6.74
CA ALA A 334 15.77 7.37 8.12
C ALA A 334 14.42 7.51 8.83
N THR A 335 14.40 7.53 10.16
CA THR A 335 13.14 7.62 10.94
C THR A 335 13.10 8.80 11.89
N ALA A 336 11.93 9.00 12.51
CA ALA A 336 11.60 10.22 13.25
C ALA A 336 12.64 10.53 14.35
N GLY A 337 13.29 11.70 14.23
CA GLY A 337 14.30 12.18 15.17
C GLY A 337 15.65 12.54 14.55
N ARG A 338 15.85 12.33 13.24
CA ARG A 338 17.10 12.65 12.53
C ARG A 338 16.88 13.69 11.43
N ASP A 339 17.91 14.51 11.23
CA ASP A 339 18.02 15.46 10.14
C ASP A 339 18.41 14.71 8.85
N THR A 340 17.42 14.46 8.00
CA THR A 340 17.58 13.84 6.67
C THR A 340 18.48 14.67 5.77
N ALA A 341 18.58 16.00 5.98
CA ALA A 341 19.50 16.85 5.25
C ALA A 341 20.94 16.60 5.69
N ALA A 342 21.20 16.46 7.00
CA ALA A 342 22.52 16.11 7.52
C ALA A 342 22.98 14.71 7.02
N LEU A 343 22.08 13.72 6.99
CA LEU A 343 22.39 12.40 6.44
C LEU A 343 22.70 12.46 4.93
N ARG A 344 21.96 13.28 4.18
CA ARG A 344 22.20 13.51 2.75
C ARG A 344 23.56 14.18 2.50
N GLU A 345 23.93 15.14 3.35
CA GLU A 345 25.24 15.79 3.30
C GLU A 345 26.37 14.79 3.61
N ASP A 346 26.19 13.95 4.63
CA ASP A 346 27.18 12.96 5.05
C ASP A 346 27.48 11.89 3.97
N LEU A 347 26.48 11.50 3.18
CA LEU A 347 26.65 10.57 2.06
C LEU A 347 27.46 11.18 0.90
N GLY A 348 27.78 12.47 0.95
CA GLY A 348 28.70 13.13 0.01
C GLY A 348 28.22 13.13 -1.45
N SER A 349 26.91 13.00 -1.67
CA SER A 349 26.28 12.98 -3.00
C SER A 349 25.20 14.07 -3.18
N PRO A 350 25.46 15.33 -2.81
CA PRO A 350 24.46 16.40 -2.92
C PRO A 350 24.05 16.59 -4.39
N GLY A 351 22.74 16.51 -4.66
CA GLY A 351 22.17 16.69 -6.01
C GLY A 351 22.17 15.45 -6.90
N SER A 352 22.64 14.29 -6.43
CA SER A 352 22.52 13.03 -7.18
C SER A 352 21.07 12.53 -7.14
N GLU A 353 20.43 12.38 -8.31
CA GLU A 353 19.11 11.74 -8.43
C GLU A 353 19.14 10.23 -8.14
N ARG A 354 20.33 9.64 -7.95
CA ARG A 354 20.53 8.21 -7.69
C ARG A 354 20.67 7.89 -6.21
N VAL A 355 20.84 8.89 -5.36
CA VAL A 355 20.95 8.72 -3.91
C VAL A 355 19.84 9.53 -3.27
N SER A 356 18.84 8.82 -2.74
CA SER A 356 17.70 9.43 -2.05
C SER A 356 17.81 9.19 -0.54
N VAL A 357 17.31 10.15 0.23
CA VAL A 357 17.17 10.07 1.68
C VAL A 357 15.78 10.57 2.02
N SER A 358 15.00 9.74 2.70
CA SER A 358 13.59 9.99 3.04
C SER A 358 13.32 9.63 4.50
N SER A 359 12.38 10.33 5.14
CA SER A 359 11.85 9.94 6.44
C SER A 359 10.76 8.89 6.27
N GLY A 360 10.93 7.73 6.89
CA GLY A 360 9.95 6.65 6.92
C GLY A 360 8.88 6.83 8.02
N ALA A 361 8.53 8.06 8.39
CA ALA A 361 7.71 8.34 9.58
C ALA A 361 6.33 7.66 9.55
N VAL A 362 5.67 7.52 8.39
CA VAL A 362 4.36 6.84 8.28
C VAL A 362 4.45 5.37 8.66
N TRP A 363 5.63 4.78 8.50
CA TRP A 363 5.88 3.43 8.95
C TRP A 363 6.01 3.30 10.46
N SER A 364 6.16 4.40 11.19
CA SER A 364 6.36 4.37 12.64
C SER A 364 5.06 4.15 13.42
N MET A 365 3.89 4.58 12.93
CA MET A 365 2.69 4.62 13.79
C MET A 365 1.79 3.39 13.75
N THR A 366 2.28 2.32 13.15
CA THR A 366 1.57 1.04 13.17
C THR A 366 2.53 -0.13 13.34
N ARG A 367 3.81 0.16 13.62
CA ARG A 367 4.82 -0.88 13.84
C ARG A 367 4.79 -1.27 15.30
N PRO A 368 4.33 -2.48 15.61
CA PRO A 368 4.34 -2.94 16.97
C PRO A 368 5.76 -3.24 17.42
N ALA A 369 6.44 -2.31 18.06
CA ALA A 369 7.78 -2.58 18.59
C ALA A 369 7.68 -3.66 19.68
N ASP A 370 8.59 -4.64 19.65
CA ASP A 370 8.68 -5.64 20.71
C ASP A 370 8.85 -4.91 22.06
N GLY A 371 7.85 -5.00 22.94
CA GLY A 371 7.84 -4.34 24.26
C GLY A 371 7.05 -3.03 24.37
N ALA A 372 6.53 -2.47 23.27
CA ALA A 372 5.57 -1.37 23.30
C ALA A 372 4.16 -1.92 22.98
N ALA A 373 3.35 -2.17 24.01
CA ALA A 373 1.98 -2.64 23.82
C ALA A 373 1.10 -1.51 23.26
N THR A 374 1.08 -1.33 21.95
CA THR A 374 0.06 -0.49 21.30
C THR A 374 -1.20 -1.32 21.16
N SER A 375 -2.25 -0.97 21.90
CA SER A 375 -3.52 -1.69 21.85
C SER A 375 -4.17 -1.62 20.46
N LEU A 376 -4.92 -2.65 20.07
CA LEU A 376 -5.73 -2.63 18.85
C LEU A 376 -6.62 -1.38 18.75
N ALA A 377 -7.18 -0.91 19.86
CA ALA A 377 -8.01 0.30 19.89
C ALA A 377 -7.23 1.56 19.48
N THR A 378 -6.00 1.72 19.98
CA THR A 378 -5.12 2.83 19.61
C THR A 378 -4.78 2.79 18.12
N VAL A 379 -4.40 1.62 17.61
CA VAL A 379 -4.07 1.45 16.18
C VAL A 379 -5.28 1.73 15.31
N ARG A 380 -6.46 1.17 15.66
CA ARG A 380 -7.71 1.37 14.93
C ARG A 380 -8.09 2.86 14.89
N ALA A 381 -7.96 3.58 16.00
CA ALA A 381 -8.26 5.01 16.05
C ALA A 381 -7.32 5.83 15.15
N ALA A 382 -6.03 5.48 15.11
CA ALA A 382 -5.05 6.21 14.29
C ALA A 382 -5.29 6.05 12.78
N VAL A 383 -5.71 4.86 12.33
CA VAL A 383 -5.83 4.54 10.90
C VAL A 383 -7.24 4.74 10.32
N ALA A 384 -8.27 4.91 11.17
CA ALA A 384 -9.67 4.96 10.74
C ALA A 384 -9.94 6.01 9.65
N ASP A 385 -9.28 7.16 9.74
CA ASP A 385 -9.48 8.29 8.84
C ASP A 385 -8.41 8.40 7.76
N VAL A 386 -7.59 7.37 7.52
CA VAL A 386 -6.53 7.44 6.49
C VAL A 386 -7.09 7.76 5.10
N TRP A 387 -8.30 7.31 4.78
CA TRP A 387 -8.97 7.58 3.51
C TRP A 387 -9.18 9.08 3.27
N THR A 388 -9.32 9.90 4.33
CA THR A 388 -9.56 11.35 4.22
C THR A 388 -8.37 12.08 3.61
N PHE A 389 -7.14 11.57 3.82
CA PHE A 389 -5.94 12.07 3.17
C PHE A 389 -6.07 11.97 1.63
N TYR A 390 -6.43 10.79 1.13
CA TYR A 390 -6.57 10.56 -0.30
C TYR A 390 -7.75 11.33 -0.88
N ALA A 391 -8.90 11.34 -0.20
CA ALA A 391 -10.07 12.11 -0.62
C ALA A 391 -9.76 13.61 -0.73
N ALA A 392 -9.07 14.19 0.25
CA ALA A 392 -8.64 15.58 0.22
C ALA A 392 -7.70 15.87 -0.97
N ARG A 393 -6.73 14.99 -1.23
CA ARG A 393 -5.80 15.15 -2.36
C ARG A 393 -6.46 15.00 -3.73
N LEU A 394 -7.48 14.16 -3.84
CA LEU A 394 -8.17 13.85 -5.11
C LEU A 394 -9.30 14.83 -5.45
N LEU A 395 -10.02 15.31 -4.44
CA LEU A 395 -11.28 16.05 -4.63
C LEU A 395 -11.20 17.54 -4.29
N ALA A 396 -10.15 18.01 -3.62
CA ALA A 396 -10.03 19.40 -3.19
C ALA A 396 -8.62 19.96 -3.43
N PRO A 397 -8.37 20.67 -4.54
CA PRO A 397 -7.05 21.24 -4.87
C PRO A 397 -6.45 22.11 -3.75
N ALA A 398 -7.28 22.86 -3.02
CA ALA A 398 -6.82 23.63 -1.87
C ALA A 398 -6.30 22.74 -0.72
N LEU A 399 -6.98 21.63 -0.40
CA LEU A 399 -6.53 20.69 0.64
C LEU A 399 -5.34 19.85 0.15
N ALA A 400 -5.34 19.46 -1.12
CA ALA A 400 -4.21 18.80 -1.77
C ALA A 400 -2.92 19.61 -1.62
N HIS A 401 -3.01 20.94 -1.76
CA HIS A 401 -1.88 21.84 -1.54
C HIS A 401 -1.39 21.84 -0.08
N LEU A 402 -2.28 21.85 0.91
CA LEU A 402 -1.89 21.73 2.32
C LEU A 402 -1.19 20.41 2.62
N LEU A 403 -1.57 19.36 1.90
CA LEU A 403 -1.05 18.01 2.05
C LEU A 403 0.18 17.72 1.19
N ALA A 404 0.56 18.62 0.27
CA ALA A 404 1.70 18.44 -0.63
C ALA A 404 3.02 18.09 0.10
N PRO A 405 3.35 18.68 1.27
CA PRO A 405 4.55 18.32 2.02
C PRO A 405 4.62 16.85 2.47
N PHE A 406 3.48 16.16 2.58
CA PHE A 406 3.41 14.77 3.03
C PHE A 406 3.49 13.75 1.88
N ARG A 407 3.61 14.21 0.62
CA ARG A 407 3.74 13.38 -0.59
C ARG A 407 2.75 12.20 -0.61
N PHE A 408 3.24 10.97 -0.75
CA PHE A 408 2.43 9.73 -0.76
C PHE A 408 2.52 8.95 0.55
N LEU A 409 2.79 9.64 1.67
CA LEU A 409 3.01 9.06 2.99
C LEU A 409 4.32 8.26 3.13
N ASP A 410 4.88 7.71 2.06
CA ASP A 410 6.13 6.95 2.11
C ASP A 410 7.39 7.83 2.15
N GLU A 411 7.45 8.86 1.29
CA GLU A 411 8.61 9.75 1.14
C GLU A 411 8.36 11.11 1.79
N VAL A 412 8.35 11.18 3.12
CA VAL A 412 8.11 12.44 3.82
C VAL A 412 9.42 13.13 4.19
N ASP A 413 9.38 14.46 4.20
CA ASP A 413 10.46 15.26 4.77
C ASP A 413 10.34 15.26 6.32
N ASP A 414 11.43 15.51 7.03
CA ASP A 414 11.51 15.50 8.50
C ASP A 414 10.95 16.76 9.18
N ARG A 415 10.83 17.87 8.45
CA ARG A 415 10.39 19.19 8.98
C ARG A 415 8.89 19.46 8.81
N LEU A 416 8.05 18.49 9.20
CA LEU A 416 6.60 18.56 9.00
C LEU A 416 5.78 18.89 10.26
N ASP A 417 6.40 18.91 11.45
CA ASP A 417 5.71 19.22 12.70
C ASP A 417 5.31 20.71 12.83
N ASP A 418 5.96 21.60 12.06
CA ASP A 418 5.76 23.06 12.08
C ASP A 418 5.55 23.66 10.68
N LEU A 419 4.57 23.14 9.94
CA LEU A 419 4.16 23.73 8.66
C LEU A 419 3.62 25.16 8.83
N PRO A 420 3.94 26.10 7.92
CA PRO A 420 3.40 27.45 7.98
C PRO A 420 1.88 27.45 7.75
N PRO A 421 1.14 28.39 8.36
CA PRO A 421 -0.31 28.48 8.18
C PRO A 421 -0.67 28.82 6.72
N PRO A 422 -1.86 28.42 6.25
CA PRO A 422 -2.30 28.74 4.90
C PRO A 422 -2.54 30.24 4.73
N SER A 423 -2.29 30.75 3.53
CA SER A 423 -2.58 32.15 3.18
C SER A 423 -4.08 32.49 3.20
N ALA A 424 -4.95 31.50 2.97
CA ALA A 424 -6.39 31.64 3.04
C ALA A 424 -6.91 31.30 4.45
N PRO A 425 -7.46 32.26 5.22
CA PRO A 425 -7.93 32.02 6.59
C PRO A 425 -9.02 30.95 6.68
N ALA A 426 -9.84 30.80 5.63
CA ALA A 426 -10.88 29.77 5.52
C ALA A 426 -10.34 28.33 5.62
N LEU A 427 -9.06 28.12 5.28
CA LEU A 427 -8.41 26.80 5.31
C LEU A 427 -7.73 26.50 6.64
N LEU A 428 -7.65 27.45 7.56
CA LEU A 428 -6.96 27.30 8.85
C LEU A 428 -7.48 26.09 9.67
N PRO A 429 -8.79 25.82 9.78
CA PRO A 429 -9.28 24.66 10.53
C PRO A 429 -8.80 23.31 9.97
N PHE A 430 -8.69 23.18 8.65
CA PHE A 430 -8.16 21.97 8.01
C PHE A 430 -6.66 21.82 8.27
N HIS A 431 -5.91 22.92 8.17
CA HIS A 431 -4.48 22.95 8.48
C HIS A 431 -4.19 22.53 9.93
N GLU A 432 -4.93 23.09 10.90
CA GLU A 432 -4.79 22.72 12.32
C GLU A 432 -5.12 21.24 12.57
N THR A 433 -6.12 20.70 11.86
CA THR A 433 -6.50 19.29 11.95
C THR A 433 -5.38 18.40 11.40
N ILE A 434 -4.81 18.74 10.24
CA ILE A 434 -3.67 18.03 9.64
C ILE A 434 -2.48 18.01 10.61
N GLN A 435 -2.11 19.17 11.17
CA GLN A 435 -1.00 19.27 12.12
C GLN A 435 -1.25 18.45 13.40
N ARG A 436 -2.47 18.53 13.95
CA ARG A 436 -2.86 17.76 15.14
C ARG A 436 -2.79 16.26 14.88
N SER A 437 -3.35 15.81 13.76
CA SER A 437 -3.32 14.40 13.35
C SER A 437 -1.88 13.94 13.12
N TRP A 438 -1.05 14.75 12.47
CA TRP A 438 0.36 14.44 12.24
C TRP A 438 1.18 14.35 13.53
N ARG A 439 0.95 15.25 14.49
CA ARG A 439 1.62 15.21 15.80
C ARG A 439 1.19 14.02 16.64
N ALA A 440 -0.10 13.66 16.60
CA ALA A 440 -0.65 12.56 17.39
C ALA A 440 -0.36 11.17 16.81
N HIS A 441 -0.48 11.05 15.49
CA HIS A 441 -0.56 9.76 14.81
C HIS A 441 0.36 9.66 13.60
N ARG A 442 1.16 10.69 13.29
CA ARG A 442 1.96 10.90 12.06
C ARG A 442 1.33 10.39 10.76
N LEU A 443 0.01 10.47 10.72
CA LEU A 443 -0.78 10.51 9.49
C LEU A 443 -1.38 11.92 9.40
N PRO A 444 -1.28 12.60 8.26
CA PRO A 444 -1.91 13.89 8.02
C PRO A 444 -3.40 13.71 7.63
N THR A 445 -4.17 12.99 8.45
CA THR A 445 -5.60 12.75 8.21
C THR A 445 -6.44 13.96 8.60
N LEU A 446 -7.68 13.99 8.11
CA LEU A 446 -8.69 14.99 8.44
C LEU A 446 -9.95 14.30 8.98
N PRO A 447 -9.96 13.87 10.26
CA PRO A 447 -11.13 13.29 10.89
C PRO A 447 -12.36 14.18 10.74
N GLY A 448 -13.48 13.59 10.30
CA GLY A 448 -14.73 14.31 10.05
C GLY A 448 -14.79 15.07 8.72
N LEU A 449 -13.78 14.94 7.84
CA LEU A 449 -13.85 15.49 6.49
C LEU A 449 -15.08 14.95 5.74
N SER A 450 -15.84 15.87 5.18
CA SER A 450 -17.00 15.57 4.32
C SER A 450 -17.03 16.57 3.16
N PHE A 451 -17.86 16.27 2.16
CA PHE A 451 -17.95 17.03 0.92
C PHE A 451 -19.41 17.38 0.61
N ASP A 452 -19.60 18.44 -0.15
CA ASP A 452 -20.87 18.88 -0.69
C ASP A 452 -20.84 18.81 -2.22
N ALA A 453 -21.99 18.44 -2.79
CA ALA A 453 -22.29 18.59 -4.21
C ALA A 453 -22.95 19.95 -4.44
N VAL A 454 -22.37 20.79 -5.30
CA VAL A 454 -22.83 22.16 -5.50
C VAL A 454 -23.10 22.40 -6.99
N PRO A 455 -24.35 22.65 -7.40
CA PRO A 455 -24.64 23.09 -8.76
C PRO A 455 -24.00 24.46 -9.02
N VAL A 456 -23.17 24.55 -10.06
CA VAL A 456 -22.41 25.76 -10.40
C VAL A 456 -22.51 26.12 -11.88
N ALA A 457 -22.35 27.41 -12.17
CA ALA A 457 -22.17 27.98 -13.50
C ALA A 457 -20.72 28.46 -13.67
N PHE A 458 -20.16 28.36 -14.86
CA PHE A 458 -18.80 28.82 -15.12
C PHE A 458 -18.75 30.35 -15.27
N GLU A 459 -17.82 31.00 -14.58
CA GLU A 459 -17.61 32.46 -14.66
C GLU A 459 -16.40 32.82 -15.53
N GLY A 460 -16.19 32.07 -16.61
CA GLY A 460 -14.96 32.13 -17.40
C GLY A 460 -13.80 31.38 -16.74
N GLY A 461 -12.58 31.63 -17.22
CA GLY A 461 -11.38 30.91 -16.76
C GLY A 461 -11.14 29.59 -17.51
N ARG A 462 -9.99 28.96 -17.23
CA ARG A 462 -9.57 27.73 -17.93
C ARG A 462 -10.05 26.48 -17.21
N MET A 463 -10.58 25.52 -17.98
CA MET A 463 -10.71 24.14 -17.52
C MET A 463 -9.36 23.43 -17.60
N ARG A 464 -8.98 22.76 -16.52
CA ARG A 464 -7.72 22.01 -16.41
C ARG A 464 -8.00 20.53 -16.19
N ARG A 465 -7.12 19.69 -16.73
CA ARG A 465 -7.12 18.22 -16.53
C ARG A 465 -6.06 17.76 -15.55
N GLU A 466 -5.29 18.69 -14.99
CA GLU A 466 -4.25 18.42 -14.00
C GLU A 466 -4.31 19.50 -12.91
N GLY A 467 -4.04 19.10 -11.67
CA GLY A 467 -3.98 19.94 -10.48
C GLY A 467 -2.89 19.45 -9.53
N GLU A 468 -2.86 19.97 -8.30
CA GLU A 468 -1.88 19.73 -7.22
C GLU A 468 -1.54 18.24 -6.95
N GLY A 469 -0.79 17.61 -7.86
CA GLY A 469 -0.46 16.18 -7.84
C GLY A 469 -1.61 15.24 -8.21
N ALA A 470 -2.63 15.70 -8.95
CA ALA A 470 -3.73 14.86 -9.43
C ALA A 470 -4.07 15.13 -10.91
N ARG A 471 -4.46 14.09 -11.63
CA ARG A 471 -4.93 14.13 -13.02
C ARG A 471 -6.41 13.79 -13.08
N PHE A 472 -7.11 14.43 -14.00
CA PHE A 472 -8.56 14.38 -14.14
C PHE A 472 -8.94 13.94 -15.56
N GLN A 473 -9.77 12.92 -15.66
CA GLN A 473 -10.12 12.26 -16.93
C GLN A 473 -11.64 12.17 -17.10
N GLY A 474 -12.09 11.94 -18.34
CA GLY A 474 -13.51 11.82 -18.67
C GLY A 474 -14.24 13.17 -18.56
N ASP A 475 -15.37 13.18 -17.86
CA ASP A 475 -16.19 14.39 -17.64
C ASP A 475 -15.73 15.24 -16.46
N LEU A 476 -14.73 14.79 -15.69
CA LEU A 476 -14.22 15.45 -14.49
C LEU A 476 -13.08 16.42 -14.83
N SER A 477 -13.15 17.65 -14.34
CA SER A 477 -12.15 18.70 -14.58
C SER A 477 -11.95 19.59 -13.35
N ILE A 478 -10.90 20.41 -13.37
CA ILE A 478 -10.75 21.54 -12.45
C ILE A 478 -11.16 22.83 -13.17
N VAL A 479 -11.96 23.68 -12.54
CA VAL A 479 -12.28 25.04 -13.00
C VAL A 479 -11.75 26.08 -12.03
N GLU A 480 -11.32 27.23 -12.55
CA GLU A 480 -10.72 28.31 -11.75
C GLU A 480 -11.77 29.19 -11.06
N ALA A 481 -12.91 29.40 -11.69
CA ALA A 481 -13.98 30.25 -11.17
C ALA A 481 -15.35 29.64 -11.50
N ALA A 482 -16.22 29.61 -10.49
CA ALA A 482 -17.56 29.08 -10.64
C ALA A 482 -18.53 29.78 -9.68
N ARG A 483 -19.72 30.09 -10.17
CA ARG A 483 -20.81 30.67 -9.38
C ARG A 483 -21.75 29.59 -8.90
N VAL A 484 -22.07 29.60 -7.63
CA VAL A 484 -23.12 28.78 -7.02
C VAL A 484 -24.47 29.15 -7.64
N VAL A 485 -25.15 28.16 -8.20
CA VAL A 485 -26.47 28.29 -8.83
C VAL A 485 -27.58 27.85 -7.90
N ALA A 486 -27.31 26.86 -7.04
CA ALA A 486 -28.29 26.27 -6.15
C ALA A 486 -27.68 25.92 -4.79
N ALA A 487 -28.55 25.58 -3.83
CA ALA A 487 -28.11 25.09 -2.53
C ALA A 487 -27.25 23.83 -2.67
N ALA A 488 -26.21 23.76 -1.85
CA ALA A 488 -25.35 22.59 -1.75
C ALA A 488 -26.11 21.39 -1.17
N THR A 489 -25.82 20.20 -1.69
CA THR A 489 -26.33 18.93 -1.17
C THR A 489 -25.22 18.17 -0.47
N PRO A 490 -25.36 17.84 0.82
CA PRO A 490 -24.41 17.01 1.55
C PRO A 490 -24.14 15.66 0.88
N LEU A 491 -22.87 15.29 0.70
CA LEU A 491 -22.50 13.91 0.36
C LEU A 491 -22.44 13.08 1.63
N GLU A 492 -23.19 11.97 1.65
CA GLU A 492 -23.12 10.96 2.70
C GLU A 492 -21.90 10.07 2.49
N VAL A 493 -21.17 9.79 3.58
CA VAL A 493 -20.01 8.91 3.56
C VAL A 493 -20.47 7.49 3.87
N CYS A 494 -20.43 6.61 2.87
CA CYS A 494 -20.69 5.19 3.04
C CYS A 494 -19.37 4.43 2.99
N LEU A 495 -19.07 3.65 4.02
CA LEU A 495 -17.88 2.80 4.05
C LEU A 495 -18.35 1.35 4.13
N ASP A 496 -17.78 0.47 3.32
CA ASP A 496 -18.13 -0.95 3.30
C ASP A 496 -16.89 -1.82 3.07
N HIS A 497 -17.09 -3.11 2.77
CA HIS A 497 -15.99 -4.02 2.48
C HIS A 497 -15.27 -3.70 1.16
N ARG A 498 -15.87 -2.92 0.25
CA ARG A 498 -15.31 -2.57 -1.06
C ARG A 498 -14.49 -1.29 -1.02
N GLY A 499 -14.78 -0.39 -0.10
CA GLY A 499 -14.02 0.85 0.05
C GLY A 499 -14.80 1.95 0.75
N VAL A 500 -14.55 3.18 0.29
CA VAL A 500 -15.26 4.38 0.72
C VAL A 500 -16.02 4.96 -0.47
N ALA A 501 -17.29 5.26 -0.30
CA ALA A 501 -18.13 5.94 -1.27
C ALA A 501 -18.68 7.24 -0.66
N LEU A 502 -18.73 8.30 -1.47
CA LEU A 502 -19.45 9.54 -1.14
C LEU A 502 -20.65 9.64 -2.08
N GLU A 503 -21.87 9.78 -1.57
CA GLU A 503 -23.05 9.84 -2.43
C GLU A 503 -24.13 10.81 -1.98
N ALA A 504 -24.88 11.33 -2.95
CA ALA A 504 -26.11 12.09 -2.71
C ALA A 504 -27.04 12.06 -3.92
N TRP A 505 -28.34 12.02 -3.65
CA TRP A 505 -29.36 12.30 -4.65
C TRP A 505 -29.52 13.80 -4.83
N LEU A 506 -29.34 14.26 -6.07
CA LEU A 506 -29.50 15.65 -6.45
C LEU A 506 -30.89 15.87 -7.03
N ALA A 507 -31.53 16.97 -6.65
CA ALA A 507 -32.75 17.45 -7.29
C ALA A 507 -32.48 17.78 -8.78
N PRO A 508 -33.53 17.89 -9.62
CA PRO A 508 -33.37 18.39 -10.98
C PRO A 508 -32.55 19.67 -11.01
N LEU A 509 -31.48 19.68 -11.81
CA LEU A 509 -30.52 20.78 -11.82
C LEU A 509 -31.20 22.05 -12.37
N PRO A 510 -31.07 23.20 -11.69
CA PRO A 510 -31.65 24.44 -12.20
C PRO A 510 -31.05 24.85 -13.55
N THR A 511 -31.86 25.55 -14.35
CA THR A 511 -31.42 26.15 -15.61
C THR A 511 -30.18 27.02 -15.39
N GLY A 512 -29.16 26.84 -16.24
CA GLY A 512 -27.88 27.54 -16.12
C GLY A 512 -26.86 26.86 -15.22
N THR A 513 -27.10 25.62 -14.80
CA THR A 513 -26.06 24.76 -14.19
C THR A 513 -25.15 24.20 -15.28
N ASP A 514 -23.87 24.58 -15.26
CA ASP A 514 -22.86 24.08 -16.19
C ASP A 514 -22.15 22.83 -15.65
N ALA A 515 -22.04 22.72 -14.32
CA ALA A 515 -21.36 21.63 -13.65
C ALA A 515 -21.86 21.40 -12.23
N ILE A 516 -21.49 20.24 -11.67
CA ILE A 516 -21.67 19.91 -10.27
C ILE A 516 -20.28 19.91 -9.65
N ALA A 517 -20.02 20.86 -8.76
CA ALA A 517 -18.78 20.96 -8.01
C ALA A 517 -18.79 20.03 -6.80
N ILE A 518 -17.64 19.42 -6.52
CA ILE A 518 -17.38 18.68 -5.29
C ILE A 518 -16.50 19.57 -4.42
N VAL A 519 -17.02 19.98 -3.27
CA VAL A 519 -16.41 21.01 -2.42
C VAL A 519 -16.28 20.48 -0.99
N PRO A 520 -15.12 20.62 -0.31
CA PRO A 520 -15.02 20.22 1.09
C PRO A 520 -15.97 21.05 1.96
N ARG A 521 -16.70 20.41 2.88
CA ARG A 521 -17.66 21.10 3.73
C ARG A 521 -16.95 21.93 4.80
N GLY A 522 -17.34 23.20 4.93
CA GLY A 522 -16.88 24.10 5.99
C GLY A 522 -17.72 24.00 7.27
N ALA A 523 -17.43 24.86 8.25
CA ALA A 523 -18.19 24.93 9.50
C ALA A 523 -19.61 25.52 9.32
N ALA A 524 -19.82 26.30 8.26
CA ALA A 524 -21.09 26.87 7.86
C ALA A 524 -21.59 26.23 6.55
N PRO A 525 -22.89 26.32 6.24
CA PRO A 525 -23.41 25.87 4.95
C PRO A 525 -22.65 26.47 3.76
N THR A 526 -22.43 25.67 2.73
CA THR A 526 -21.67 26.09 1.55
C THR A 526 -22.33 27.29 0.87
N SER A 527 -21.56 28.37 0.77
CA SER A 527 -21.94 29.65 0.16
C SER A 527 -20.98 30.01 -0.98
N GLN A 528 -21.30 31.03 -1.78
CA GLN A 528 -20.38 31.53 -2.82
C GLN A 528 -19.01 31.87 -2.23
N ALA A 529 -18.97 32.61 -1.13
CA ALA A 529 -17.72 33.00 -0.48
C ALA A 529 -16.88 31.78 -0.03
N TRP A 530 -17.53 30.69 0.39
CA TRP A 530 -16.83 29.44 0.71
C TRP A 530 -16.24 28.79 -0.54
N VAL A 531 -17.03 28.67 -1.61
CA VAL A 531 -16.62 28.12 -2.90
C VAL A 531 -15.44 28.92 -3.47
N ASP A 532 -15.46 30.25 -3.40
CA ASP A 532 -14.35 31.11 -3.83
C ASP A 532 -13.09 30.86 -2.98
N ALA A 533 -13.24 30.75 -1.66
CA ALA A 533 -12.12 30.58 -0.74
C ALA A 533 -11.40 29.24 -0.95
N VAL A 534 -12.14 28.14 -1.08
CA VAL A 534 -11.56 26.80 -1.34
C VAL A 534 -11.25 26.56 -2.82
N GLY A 535 -11.84 27.36 -3.70
CA GLY A 535 -11.66 27.34 -5.14
C GLY A 535 -10.49 28.17 -5.66
N ALA A 536 -9.75 28.88 -4.79
CA ALA A 536 -8.60 29.69 -5.19
C ALA A 536 -7.51 28.92 -5.97
N ARG A 537 -7.42 27.60 -5.78
CA ARG A 537 -6.54 26.69 -6.54
C ARG A 537 -7.28 25.85 -7.58
N GLY A 538 -8.55 26.14 -7.78
CA GLY A 538 -9.50 25.45 -8.64
C GLY A 538 -10.46 24.53 -7.87
N ILE A 539 -11.59 24.25 -8.50
CA ILE A 539 -12.69 23.45 -7.97
C ILE A 539 -12.87 22.22 -8.86
N VAL A 540 -12.99 21.04 -8.24
CA VAL A 540 -13.27 19.80 -8.98
C VAL A 540 -14.74 19.79 -9.36
N VAL A 541 -15.00 19.63 -10.66
CA VAL A 541 -16.34 19.68 -11.23
C VAL A 541 -16.57 18.53 -12.20
N LEU A 542 -17.80 18.03 -12.21
CA LEU A 542 -18.29 17.05 -13.17
C LEU A 542 -19.41 17.69 -14.01
N ARG A 543 -19.33 17.55 -15.34
CA ARG A 543 -20.38 18.06 -16.24
C ARG A 543 -21.67 17.25 -16.06
N PRO A 544 -22.84 17.88 -15.99
CA PRO A 544 -24.08 17.16 -15.80
C PRO A 544 -24.53 16.47 -17.11
N PRO A 545 -25.41 15.46 -17.00
CA PRO A 545 -26.19 14.98 -18.12
C PRO A 545 -27.19 16.03 -18.60
N ALA A 546 -27.59 15.96 -19.88
CA ALA A 546 -28.65 16.79 -20.45
C ALA A 546 -30.03 16.20 -20.12
N THR A 547 -30.34 16.01 -18.84
CA THR A 547 -31.62 15.47 -18.35
C THR A 547 -32.24 16.40 -17.31
N SER A 548 -33.57 16.44 -17.26
CA SER A 548 -34.35 17.11 -16.21
C SER A 548 -34.67 16.19 -15.03
N GLU A 549 -34.21 14.94 -15.06
CA GLU A 549 -34.44 13.96 -14.01
C GLU A 549 -33.46 14.15 -12.84
N ARG A 550 -33.81 13.56 -11.69
CA ARG A 550 -32.90 13.48 -10.56
C ARG A 550 -31.74 12.55 -10.90
N VAL A 551 -30.58 12.87 -10.35
CA VAL A 551 -29.37 12.07 -10.53
C VAL A 551 -28.68 11.85 -9.20
N ARG A 552 -28.07 10.69 -9.03
CA ARG A 552 -27.19 10.38 -7.89
C ARG A 552 -25.75 10.70 -8.27
N LEU A 553 -25.14 11.62 -7.55
CA LEU A 553 -23.68 11.78 -7.58
C LEU A 553 -23.08 10.71 -6.68
N ARG A 554 -22.16 9.92 -7.21
CA ARG A 554 -21.41 8.89 -6.47
C ARG A 554 -19.93 9.04 -6.74
N VAL A 555 -19.13 9.05 -5.67
CA VAL A 555 -17.67 9.05 -5.72
C VAL A 555 -17.16 7.79 -5.04
N ASP A 556 -16.62 6.85 -5.79
CA ASP A 556 -15.93 5.69 -5.23
C ASP A 556 -14.45 6.03 -5.03
N LEU A 557 -14.01 6.05 -3.77
CA LEU A 557 -12.64 6.38 -3.37
C LEU A 557 -11.79 5.12 -3.22
N ARG A 558 -10.59 5.20 -3.77
CA ARG A 558 -9.48 4.27 -3.58
C ARG A 558 -8.23 5.05 -3.22
N VAL A 559 -7.21 4.37 -2.73
CA VAL A 559 -5.95 5.02 -2.34
C VAL A 559 -5.28 5.75 -3.51
N GLN A 560 -5.43 5.25 -4.75
CA GLN A 560 -4.79 5.85 -5.93
C GLN A 560 -5.71 6.77 -6.75
N ASP A 561 -7.03 6.57 -6.68
CA ASP A 561 -8.00 7.24 -7.54
C ASP A 561 -9.36 7.49 -6.86
N ALA A 562 -10.11 8.43 -7.40
CA ALA A 562 -11.51 8.68 -7.11
C ALA A 562 -12.29 8.58 -8.42
N ARG A 563 -13.27 7.68 -8.46
CA ARG A 563 -14.14 7.49 -9.63
C ARG A 563 -15.47 8.18 -9.37
N VAL A 564 -15.80 9.16 -10.19
CA VAL A 564 -16.95 10.03 -10.02
C VAL A 564 -17.99 9.72 -11.08
N PHE A 565 -19.23 9.47 -10.66
CA PHE A 565 -20.35 9.11 -11.52
C PHE A 565 -21.55 10.02 -11.26
N LEU A 566 -22.28 10.35 -12.33
CA LEU A 566 -23.69 10.74 -12.21
C LEU A 566 -24.53 9.59 -12.74
N ILE A 567 -25.34 9.02 -11.85
CA ILE A 567 -26.13 7.83 -12.07
C ILE A 567 -27.60 8.25 -12.11
N ASP A 568 -28.38 7.73 -13.05
CA ASP A 568 -29.81 7.99 -13.12
C ASP A 568 -30.63 7.10 -12.16
N GLU A 569 -31.95 7.22 -12.19
CA GLU A 569 -32.86 6.45 -11.35
C GLU A 569 -32.89 4.95 -11.66
N ASN A 570 -32.36 4.53 -12.82
CA ASN A 570 -32.25 3.13 -13.24
C ASN A 570 -30.88 2.52 -12.92
N ASP A 571 -30.05 3.21 -12.13
CA ASP A 571 -28.68 2.85 -11.80
C ASP A 571 -27.71 2.85 -13.00
N GLU A 572 -28.04 3.57 -14.07
CA GLU A 572 -27.16 3.71 -15.24
C GLU A 572 -26.24 4.94 -15.14
N PRO A 573 -24.92 4.79 -15.35
CA PRO A 573 -23.99 5.92 -15.34
C PRO A 573 -24.18 6.80 -16.58
N ARG A 574 -24.63 8.05 -16.39
CA ARG A 574 -24.84 9.06 -17.47
C ARG A 574 -23.60 9.91 -17.74
N ARG A 575 -22.76 10.09 -16.72
CA ARG A 575 -21.48 10.81 -16.78
C ARG A 575 -20.48 10.08 -15.92
N ARG A 576 -19.21 10.14 -16.32
CA ARG A 576 -18.12 9.52 -15.55
C ARG A 576 -16.84 10.31 -15.67
N GLY A 577 -16.09 10.35 -14.60
CA GLY A 577 -14.72 10.82 -14.63
C GLY A 577 -13.88 10.19 -13.53
N VAL A 578 -12.57 10.39 -13.63
CA VAL A 578 -11.59 9.83 -12.71
C VAL A 578 -10.66 10.94 -12.30
N ALA A 579 -10.45 11.09 -11.00
CA ALA A 579 -9.29 11.79 -10.45
C ALA A 579 -8.27 10.73 -10.03
N ASP A 580 -7.02 10.81 -10.46
CA ASP A 580 -5.95 9.93 -10.01
C ASP A 580 -4.76 10.75 -9.51
N LEU A 581 -4.06 10.29 -8.48
CA LEU A 581 -2.90 11.03 -7.94
C LEU A 581 -1.65 10.97 -8.84
N ALA A 582 -1.80 10.58 -10.12
CA ALA A 582 -0.68 10.19 -10.98
C ALA A 582 0.24 9.16 -10.32
N TYR A 583 -0.30 8.37 -9.38
CA TYR A 583 0.47 7.43 -8.58
C TYR A 583 1.08 6.34 -9.46
N PHE A 584 0.33 5.87 -10.45
CA PHE A 584 0.84 4.98 -11.48
C PHE A 584 1.45 5.77 -12.64
N ARG A 585 2.68 5.41 -12.99
CA ARG A 585 3.39 5.96 -14.15
C ARG A 585 2.83 5.31 -15.41
N ALA A 586 2.70 6.11 -16.47
CA ALA A 586 2.35 5.57 -17.78
C ALA A 586 3.42 4.54 -18.18
N ALA A 587 3.00 3.39 -18.72
CA ALA A 587 3.94 2.48 -19.35
C ALA A 587 4.70 3.28 -20.41
N PRO A 588 6.05 3.25 -20.43
CA PRO A 588 6.79 3.87 -21.54
C PRO A 588 6.20 3.31 -22.83
N ALA A 589 5.86 4.19 -23.78
CA ALA A 589 5.34 3.79 -25.07
C ALA A 589 6.22 2.65 -25.57
N GLN A 590 5.65 1.44 -25.66
CA GLN A 590 6.40 0.29 -26.11
C GLN A 590 7.10 0.72 -27.39
N ALA A 591 8.43 0.66 -27.41
CA ALA A 591 9.16 0.62 -28.67
C ALA A 591 8.46 -0.52 -29.42
N GLN A 592 7.64 -0.13 -30.41
CA GLN A 592 6.83 -1.05 -31.19
C GLN A 592 7.78 -2.18 -31.56
N ALA A 593 7.42 -3.39 -31.14
CA ALA A 593 8.13 -4.58 -31.58
C ALA A 593 8.27 -4.45 -33.09
N VAL A 594 9.51 -4.24 -33.55
CA VAL A 594 9.81 -4.28 -34.98
C VAL A 594 9.25 -5.63 -35.41
N PRO A 595 8.27 -5.68 -36.32
CA PRO A 595 7.75 -6.94 -36.78
C PRO A 595 8.94 -7.74 -37.27
N SER A 596 9.10 -8.97 -36.76
CA SER A 596 10.01 -9.93 -37.35
C SER A 596 9.69 -9.93 -38.85
N ARG A 597 10.61 -9.38 -39.65
CA ARG A 597 10.56 -9.56 -41.10
C ARG A 597 10.68 -11.06 -41.32
N GLY A 598 9.54 -11.70 -41.55
CA GLY A 598 9.51 -12.79 -42.52
C GLY A 598 10.06 -12.23 -43.82
N ASP A 599 11.04 -12.91 -44.39
CA ASP A 599 10.82 -13.74 -45.57
C ASP A 599 12.17 -14.12 -46.20
N ALA A 600 12.29 -15.41 -46.51
CA ALA A 600 13.15 -16.10 -47.49
C ALA A 600 13.88 -17.31 -46.89
#